data_AF-A0A7S1HN08-F1
#
_entry.id   AF-A0A7S1HN08-F1
#
_cell.length_a   1.000
_cell.length_b   1.000
_cell.length_c   1.000
_cell.angle_alpha   90.00
_cell.angle_beta   90.00
_cell.angle_gamma   90.00
#
_symmetry.space_group_name_H-M   'P 1'
#
loop_
_entity.id
_entity.type
_entity.pdbx_description
1 polymer ?
#
loop_
_entity_poly.entity_id
_entity_poly.type
_entity_poly.pdbx_seq_one_letter_code
_entity_poly.pdbx_strand_id
1 'polypeptide(L)'
;VRVVVDGFGSKGSLARLKERLAGSGVALAVFRPMDRWWRWLQPGQLRRLHQKLCVVDHEVAFVGGINLIDDRLDIHHGLSEQPRLDFAVQLRGPLVERVAEGLRSIW
;
A
#
# COMPACT_ATOMS: atom_id res chain seq x y z
N VAL A 1 3.30 10.86 -9.62
CA VAL A 1 2.62 10.04 -8.57
C VAL A 1 3.64 9.10 -7.94
N ARG A 2 3.60 8.90 -6.62
CA ARG A 2 4.49 7.99 -5.88
C ARG A 2 3.65 6.92 -5.18
N VAL A 3 4.04 5.65 -5.29
CA VAL A 3 3.34 4.51 -4.68
C VAL A 3 4.33 3.63 -3.94
N VAL A 4 4.14 3.42 -2.64
CA VAL A 4 4.90 2.41 -1.87
C VAL A 4 4.02 1.19 -1.64
N VAL A 5 4.57 0.00 -1.86
CA VAL A 5 3.89 -1.26 -1.53
C VAL A 5 4.71 -2.13 -0.58
N ASP A 6 4.03 -2.94 0.22
CA ASP A 6 4.64 -3.91 1.14
C ASP A 6 5.29 -5.06 0.35
N GLY A 7 6.59 -5.29 0.52
CA GLY A 7 7.31 -6.35 -0.18
C GLY A 7 6.85 -7.76 0.19
N PHE A 8 6.37 -7.96 1.41
CA PHE A 8 5.81 -9.24 1.87
C PHE A 8 4.39 -9.45 1.32
N GLY A 9 3.48 -8.53 1.65
CA GLY A 9 2.07 -8.63 1.30
C GLY A 9 1.78 -8.53 -0.19
N SER A 10 2.63 -7.84 -0.97
CA SER A 10 2.45 -7.69 -2.42
C SER A 10 3.34 -8.62 -3.25
N LYS A 11 4.04 -9.59 -2.65
CA LYS A 11 4.97 -10.49 -3.36
C LYS A 11 4.31 -11.15 -4.59
N GLY A 12 3.08 -11.63 -4.45
CA GLY A 12 2.34 -12.31 -5.53
C GLY A 12 1.86 -11.37 -6.66
N SER A 13 1.67 -10.07 -6.38
CA SER A 13 1.15 -9.09 -7.34
C SER A 13 2.21 -8.14 -7.88
N LEU A 14 3.42 -8.14 -7.32
CA LEU A 14 4.46 -7.14 -7.60
C LEU A 14 4.92 -7.14 -9.07
N ALA A 15 5.07 -8.32 -9.70
CA ALA A 15 5.48 -8.42 -11.10
C ALA A 15 4.44 -7.75 -12.02
N ARG A 16 3.16 -8.11 -11.85
CA ARG A 16 2.04 -7.51 -12.58
C ARG A 16 1.91 -6.01 -12.33
N LEU A 17 2.14 -5.55 -11.09
CA LEU A 17 2.09 -4.13 -10.77
C LEU A 17 3.21 -3.36 -11.47
N LYS A 18 4.45 -3.89 -11.44
CA LYS A 18 5.59 -3.28 -12.15
C LYS A 18 5.35 -3.19 -13.65
N GLU A 19 4.83 -4.26 -14.25
CA GLU A 19 4.49 -4.29 -15.67
C GLU A 19 3.40 -3.26 -16.01
N ARG A 20 2.31 -3.21 -15.24
CA ARG A 20 1.22 -2.24 -15.44
C ARG A 20 1.67 -0.78 -15.32
N LEU A 21 2.68 -0.50 -14.51
CA LEU A 21 3.22 0.85 -14.30
C LEU A 21 4.43 1.15 -15.19
N ALA A 22 4.94 0.18 -15.93
CA ALA A 22 6.07 0.37 -16.82
C ALA A 22 5.74 1.41 -17.90
N GLY A 23 6.65 2.35 -18.13
CA GLY A 23 6.45 3.45 -19.07
C GLY A 23 5.51 4.57 -18.59
N SER A 24 4.93 4.45 -17.39
CA SER A 24 4.13 5.52 -16.78
C SER A 24 5.01 6.52 -16.01
N GLY A 25 4.47 7.72 -15.71
CA GLY A 25 5.10 8.69 -14.80
C GLY A 25 4.95 8.34 -13.31
N VAL A 26 4.56 7.10 -12.97
CA VAL A 26 4.38 6.64 -11.59
C VAL A 26 5.68 6.06 -11.07
N ALA A 27 6.21 6.64 -9.99
CA ALA A 27 7.32 6.04 -9.26
C ALA A 27 6.77 4.99 -8.29
N LEU A 28 7.31 3.77 -8.35
CA LEU A 28 6.96 2.64 -7.47
C LEU A 28 8.15 2.28 -6.57
N ALA A 29 7.94 2.31 -5.25
CA ALA A 29 8.89 1.80 -4.26
C ALA A 29 8.33 0.55 -3.58
N VAL A 30 9.23 -0.37 -3.18
CA VAL A 30 8.86 -1.61 -2.48
C VAL A 30 9.50 -1.58 -1.11
N PHE A 31 8.68 -1.49 -0.07
CA PHE A 31 9.14 -1.56 1.30
C PHE A 31 9.62 -2.99 1.60
N ARG A 32 10.90 -3.14 1.93
CA ARG A 32 11.53 -4.43 2.28
C ARG A 32 11.23 -5.54 1.26
N PRO A 33 11.80 -5.46 0.05
CA PRO A 33 11.58 -6.47 -0.98
C PRO A 33 12.06 -7.84 -0.48
N MET A 34 11.26 -8.89 -0.72
CA MET A 34 11.57 -10.28 -0.40
C MET A 34 12.21 -11.02 -1.58
N ASP A 35 13.15 -10.36 -2.23
CA ASP A 35 13.81 -10.82 -3.47
C ASP A 35 14.92 -11.85 -3.22
N ARG A 36 15.41 -11.97 -1.98
CA ARG A 36 16.58 -12.79 -1.61
C ARG A 36 16.23 -13.78 -0.51
N TRP A 37 16.67 -15.03 -0.64
CA TRP A 37 16.31 -16.13 0.28
C TRP A 37 16.74 -15.86 1.74
N TRP A 38 17.90 -15.22 1.96
CA TRP A 38 18.38 -14.91 3.31
C TRP A 38 17.57 -13.82 4.03
N ARG A 39 16.79 -13.02 3.29
CA ARG A 39 15.91 -12.02 3.88
C ARG A 39 14.76 -12.65 4.68
N TRP A 40 14.42 -13.91 4.39
CA TRP A 40 13.43 -14.70 5.14
C TRP A 40 13.93 -15.11 6.53
N LEU A 41 15.25 -15.11 6.74
CA LEU A 41 15.88 -15.51 8.01
C LEU A 41 16.02 -14.33 9.00
N GLN A 42 15.61 -13.13 8.60
CA GLN A 42 15.69 -11.93 9.43
C GLN A 42 14.36 -11.66 10.13
N PRO A 43 14.25 -11.80 11.47
CA PRO A 43 13.01 -11.59 12.22
C PRO A 43 12.43 -10.19 12.01
N GLY A 44 13.32 -9.21 11.78
CA GLY A 44 12.94 -7.84 11.48
C GLY A 44 12.04 -7.73 10.25
N GLN A 45 12.18 -8.59 9.23
CA GLN A 45 11.39 -8.54 8.00
C GLN A 45 9.92 -8.95 8.16
N LEU A 46 9.54 -9.50 9.31
CA LEU A 46 8.13 -9.73 9.65
C LEU A 46 7.38 -8.42 9.98
N ARG A 47 8.08 -7.28 10.16
CA ARG A 47 7.41 -5.98 10.24
C ARG A 47 6.97 -5.55 8.84
N ARG A 48 5.67 -5.67 8.60
CA ARG A 48 4.98 -5.33 7.36
C ARG A 48 4.59 -3.87 7.31
N LEU A 49 4.59 -3.29 6.11
CA LEU A 49 3.94 -2.01 5.86
C LEU A 49 2.42 -2.23 5.79
N HIS A 50 1.73 -2.07 6.92
CA HIS A 50 0.28 -2.25 7.01
C HIS A 50 -0.51 -0.94 6.93
N GLN A 51 0.16 0.15 6.55
CA GLN A 51 -0.43 1.49 6.42
C GLN A 51 -1.14 1.65 5.07
N LYS A 52 -2.40 2.12 5.09
CA LYS A 52 -3.17 2.47 3.89
C LYS A 52 -3.38 3.96 3.95
N LEU A 53 -2.45 4.68 3.34
CA LEU A 53 -2.37 6.14 3.38
C LEU A 53 -2.36 6.66 1.94
N CYS A 54 -3.06 7.75 1.70
CA CYS A 54 -3.02 8.48 0.45
C CYS A 54 -3.02 9.97 0.77
N VAL A 55 -2.19 10.75 0.07
CA VAL A 55 -2.21 12.22 0.12
C VAL A 55 -2.31 12.72 -1.30
N VAL A 56 -3.22 13.67 -1.52
CA VAL A 56 -3.45 14.33 -2.81
C VAL A 56 -3.18 15.81 -2.62
N ASP A 57 -2.23 16.33 -3.40
CA ASP A 57 -1.86 17.75 -3.51
C ASP A 57 -1.56 18.48 -2.18
N HIS A 58 -1.26 17.74 -1.11
CA HIS A 58 -1.15 18.26 0.27
C HIS A 58 -2.43 18.92 0.81
N GLU A 59 -3.58 18.70 0.16
CA GLU A 59 -4.87 19.28 0.57
C GLU A 59 -5.80 18.25 1.21
N VAL A 60 -5.73 17.00 0.76
CA VAL A 60 -6.59 15.90 1.22
C VAL A 60 -5.73 14.67 1.54
N ALA A 61 -6.04 14.01 2.65
CA ALA A 61 -5.46 12.72 2.98
C ALA A 61 -6.53 11.67 3.28
N PHE A 62 -6.20 10.41 3.04
CA PHE A 62 -7.01 9.25 3.43
C PHE A 62 -6.19 8.33 4.33
N VAL A 63 -6.82 7.85 5.40
CA VAL A 63 -6.25 6.89 6.34
C VAL A 63 -7.31 5.85 6.69
N GLY A 64 -6.96 4.57 6.71
CA GLY A 64 -7.94 3.53 7.05
C GLY A 64 -7.40 2.10 6.94
N GLY A 65 -8.33 1.15 6.89
CA GLY A 65 -8.05 -0.27 6.65
C GLY A 65 -8.09 -0.67 5.17
N ILE A 66 -8.85 0.09 4.36
CA ILE A 66 -9.18 -0.26 2.97
C ILE A 66 -7.93 -0.32 2.08
N ASN A 67 -7.66 -1.51 1.53
CA ASN A 67 -6.68 -1.70 0.46
C ASN A 67 -7.30 -1.39 -0.90
N LEU A 68 -6.47 -0.99 -1.89
CA LEU A 68 -6.90 -0.78 -3.27
C LEU A 68 -7.14 -2.12 -3.99
N ILE A 69 -8.30 -2.72 -3.73
CA ILE A 69 -8.81 -3.95 -4.34
C ILE A 69 -10.34 -3.85 -4.44
N ASP A 70 -10.95 -4.73 -5.22
CA ASP A 70 -12.40 -4.78 -5.37
C ASP A 70 -13.09 -5.12 -4.03
N ASP A 71 -14.22 -4.47 -3.73
CA ASP A 71 -14.95 -4.65 -2.47
C ASP A 71 -15.49 -6.07 -2.29
N ARG A 72 -15.78 -6.77 -3.39
CA ARG A 72 -16.25 -8.16 -3.38
C ARG A 72 -15.13 -9.18 -3.54
N LEU A 73 -13.90 -8.74 -3.79
CA LEU A 73 -12.75 -9.63 -3.92
C LEU A 73 -12.00 -9.77 -2.58
N ASP A 74 -12.08 -10.95 -1.99
CA ASP A 74 -11.19 -11.36 -0.91
C ASP A 74 -9.95 -12.07 -1.48
N ILE A 75 -8.76 -11.65 -1.05
CA ILE A 75 -7.49 -12.20 -1.57
C ILE A 75 -7.23 -13.65 -1.14
N HIS A 76 -7.93 -14.15 -0.13
CA HIS A 76 -7.81 -15.51 0.39
C HIS A 76 -9.01 -16.38 0.02
N HIS A 77 -10.20 -15.79 -0.12
CA HIS A 77 -11.46 -16.52 -0.33
C HIS A 77 -12.10 -16.29 -1.71
N GLY A 78 -11.58 -15.38 -2.53
CA GLY A 78 -12.10 -15.10 -3.87
C GLY A 78 -13.28 -14.12 -3.86
N LEU A 79 -14.15 -14.23 -4.86
CA LEU A 79 -15.31 -13.36 -5.02
C LEU A 79 -16.41 -13.70 -4.00
N SER A 80 -17.00 -12.67 -3.42
CA SER A 80 -18.11 -12.74 -2.46
C SER A 80 -19.31 -11.95 -2.97
N GLU A 81 -20.52 -12.45 -2.72
CA GLU A 81 -21.77 -11.72 -2.98
C GLU A 81 -21.87 -10.44 -2.14
N GLN A 82 -21.40 -10.50 -0.90
CA GLN A 82 -21.39 -9.39 0.05
C GLN A 82 -20.07 -8.62 -0.03
N PRO A 83 -20.11 -7.27 -0.03
CA PRO A 83 -18.90 -6.47 0.03
C PRO A 83 -18.21 -6.62 1.38
N ARG A 84 -16.89 -6.50 1.39
CA ARG A 84 -16.09 -6.52 2.62
C ARG A 84 -16.35 -5.25 3.43
N LEU A 85 -16.56 -5.40 4.74
CA LEU A 85 -16.72 -4.28 5.64
C LEU A 85 -15.35 -3.75 6.07
N ASP A 86 -15.05 -2.51 5.69
CA ASP A 86 -13.85 -1.80 6.10
C ASP A 86 -14.11 -0.28 6.03
N PHE A 87 -13.29 0.52 6.69
CA PHE A 87 -13.49 1.95 6.82
C PHE A 87 -12.21 2.73 6.49
N ALA A 88 -12.41 3.92 5.95
CA ALA A 88 -11.38 4.94 5.83
C ALA A 88 -11.97 6.31 6.18
N VAL A 89 -11.10 7.21 6.64
CA VAL A 89 -11.44 8.59 6.92
C VAL A 89 -10.74 9.50 5.92
N GLN A 90 -11.47 10.51 5.44
CA GLN A 90 -10.90 11.63 4.70
C GLN A 90 -10.53 12.75 5.66
N LEU A 91 -9.31 13.27 5.52
CA LEU A 91 -8.76 14.35 6.33
C LEU A 91 -8.55 15.58 5.44
N ARG A 92 -8.80 16.76 6.02
CA ARG A 92 -8.45 18.07 5.47
C ARG A 92 -7.82 18.94 6.56
N GLY A 93 -7.04 19.94 6.16
CA GLY A 93 -6.36 20.85 7.08
C GLY A 93 -5.04 20.28 7.63
N PRO A 94 -4.55 20.77 8.78
CA PRO A 94 -3.16 20.55 9.22
C PRO A 94 -2.72 19.09 9.38
N LEU A 95 -3.66 18.16 9.57
CA LEU A 95 -3.37 16.73 9.69
C LEU A 95 -2.89 16.11 8.37
N VAL A 96 -3.20 16.71 7.22
CA VAL A 96 -2.76 16.20 5.91
C VAL A 96 -1.24 16.17 5.83
N GLU A 97 -0.57 17.20 6.33
CA GLU A 97 0.89 17.28 6.29
C GLU A 97 1.55 16.22 7.18
N ARG A 98 0.92 15.88 8.33
CA ARG A 98 1.40 14.79 9.19
C ARG A 98 1.37 13.43 8.48
N VAL A 99 0.32 13.18 7.68
CA VAL A 99 0.24 11.96 6.86
C VAL A 99 1.29 11.99 5.75
N ALA A 100 1.50 13.16 5.12
CA ALA A 100 2.51 13.34 4.07
C ALA A 100 3.94 13.12 4.58
N GLU A 101 4.27 13.62 5.78
CA GLU A 101 5.53 13.35 6.47
C GLU A 101 5.74 11.84 6.71
N GLY A 102 4.72 11.15 7.21
CA GLY A 102 4.74 9.70 7.39
C GLY A 102 5.05 8.96 6.08
N LEU A 103 4.33 9.29 5.01
CA LEU A 103 4.55 8.72 3.67
C LEU A 103 5.95 9.01 3.13
N ARG A 104 6.47 10.23 3.31
CA ARG A 104 7.84 10.60 2.90
C ARG A 104 8.91 9.82 3.66
N SER A 105 8.69 9.49 4.93
CA SER A 105 9.65 8.71 5.73
C SER A 105 9.75 7.24 5.32
N ILE A 106 8.69 6.71 4.68
CA ILE A 106 8.59 5.31 4.26
C ILE A 106 9.13 5.12 2.83
N TRP A 107 8.97 6.17 2.01
CA TRP A 107 9.46 6.24 0.63
C TRP A 107 10.99 6.21 0.57
#